data_AF-A0A351XN75-F1
#
_entry.id   AF-A0A351XN75-F1
#
_cell.length_a   1.000
_cell.length_b   1.000
_cell.length_c   1.000
_cell.angle_alpha   90.00
_cell.angle_beta   90.00
_cell.angle_gamma   90.00
#
_symmetry.space_group_name_H-M   'P 1'
#
loop_
_entity.id
_entity.type
_entity.pdbx_description
1 polymer ?
#
loop_
_entity_poly.entity_id
_entity_poly.type
_entity_poly.pdbx_seq_one_letter_code
_entity_poly.pdbx_strand_id
1 'polypeptide(L)'
;MVNSTLTASEALEKLKQGNKCYLEAVSNPGDISPALRKLTCEKGQNPYAIIITCSDSRVIPESIFSAGIGELFVIRVAGNIIDDHQIGSTEYATDHLGCNLVVVMGHDHCGAVDAAINHEPSGYIKYITDEIRKA
;
A
#
# COMPACT_ATOMS: atom_id res chain seq x y z
N MET A 1 19.75 15.43 9.80
CA MET A 1 19.09 14.22 10.30
C MET A 1 19.57 13.09 9.41
N VAL A 2 20.14 12.03 9.99
CA VAL A 2 20.58 10.87 9.20
C VAL A 2 19.32 10.08 8.85
N ASN A 3 18.84 10.24 7.62
CA ASN A 3 17.81 9.35 7.05
C ASN A 3 18.42 7.96 6.97
N SER A 4 18.20 7.14 8.00
CA SER A 4 18.44 5.70 7.92
C SER A 4 17.29 5.09 7.13
N THR A 5 17.23 5.36 5.82
CA THR A 5 16.31 4.69 4.92
C THR A 5 16.71 3.22 4.84
N LEU A 6 15.81 2.33 5.24
CA LEU A 6 16.03 0.89 5.12
C LEU A 6 16.36 0.55 3.68
N THR A 7 17.30 -0.36 3.46
CA THR A 7 17.49 -0.96 2.14
C THR A 7 16.21 -1.66 1.71
N ALA A 8 16.03 -1.88 0.40
CA ALA A 8 14.86 -2.59 -0.11
C ALA A 8 14.69 -3.98 0.54
N SER A 9 15.79 -4.69 0.79
CA SER A 9 15.79 -6.00 1.45
C SER A 9 15.36 -5.91 2.91
N GLU A 10 15.85 -4.93 3.68
CA GLU A 10 15.44 -4.75 5.08
C GLU A 10 13.97 -4.34 5.19
N ALA A 11 13.50 -3.45 4.29
CA ALA A 11 12.09 -3.09 4.20
C ALA A 11 11.22 -4.31 3.89
N LEU A 12 11.64 -5.16 2.95
CA LEU A 12 10.92 -6.38 2.59
C LEU A 12 10.86 -7.38 3.76
N GLU A 13 11.95 -7.58 4.47
CA GLU A 13 11.97 -8.46 5.65
C GLU A 13 11.08 -7.91 6.77
N LYS A 14 11.03 -6.59 6.97
CA LYS A 14 10.10 -5.95 7.91
C LYS A 14 8.64 -6.21 7.51
N LEU A 15 8.28 -6.08 6.23
CA LEU A 15 6.93 -6.41 5.74
C LEU A 15 6.59 -7.88 6.00
N LYS A 16 7.48 -8.82 5.66
CA LYS A 16 7.27 -10.26 5.89
C LYS A 16 7.05 -10.58 7.37
N GLN A 17 7.86 -9.98 8.25
CA GLN A 17 7.72 -10.17 9.69
C GLN A 17 6.38 -9.62 10.20
N GLY A 18 5.99 -8.43 9.74
CA GLY A 18 4.69 -7.84 10.06
C GLY A 18 3.51 -8.69 9.56
N ASN A 19 3.63 -9.29 8.38
CA ASN A 19 2.64 -10.22 7.86
C ASN A 19 2.52 -11.50 8.67
N LYS A 20 3.64 -12.06 9.11
CA LYS A 20 3.63 -13.19 10.04
C LYS A 20 2.93 -12.85 11.36
N CYS A 21 3.15 -11.65 11.90
CA CYS A 21 2.46 -11.19 13.11
C CYS A 21 0.95 -11.04 12.89
N TYR A 22 0.53 -10.53 11.73
CA TYR A 22 -0.86 -10.32 11.39
C TYR A 22 -1.70 -11.60 11.43
N LEU A 23 -1.14 -12.75 11.03
CA LEU A 23 -1.86 -14.03 10.99
C LEU A 23 -2.43 -14.46 12.35
N GLU A 24 -1.79 -14.03 13.44
CA GLU A 24 -2.20 -14.36 14.82
C GLU A 24 -2.80 -13.13 15.54
N ALA A 25 -2.91 -11.99 14.86
CA ALA A 25 -3.28 -10.72 15.47
C ALA A 25 -4.80 -10.58 15.62
N VAL A 26 -5.24 -10.17 16.83
CA VAL A 26 -6.66 -9.83 17.10
C VAL A 26 -6.95 -8.35 16.75
N SER A 27 -5.92 -7.51 16.73
CA SER A 27 -5.98 -6.09 16.35
C SER A 27 -4.66 -5.67 15.70
N ASN A 28 -4.65 -4.55 14.97
CA ASN A 28 -3.39 -4.02 14.40
C ASN A 28 -2.41 -3.66 15.53
N PRO A 29 -1.21 -4.29 15.61
CA PRO A 29 -0.22 -3.97 16.63
C PRO A 29 0.59 -2.70 16.31
N GLY A 30 0.44 -2.11 15.12
CA GLY A 30 1.10 -0.88 14.73
C GLY A 30 0.75 0.30 15.64
N ASP A 31 1.75 1.14 15.95
CA ASP A 31 1.54 2.30 16.82
C ASP A 31 0.67 3.36 16.11
N ILE A 32 -0.47 3.66 16.71
CA ILE A 32 -1.42 4.71 16.27
C ILE A 32 -1.70 5.72 17.40
N SER A 33 -0.82 5.75 18.41
CA SER A 33 -1.00 6.54 19.63
C SER A 33 -1.15 8.03 19.34
N PRO A 34 -1.84 8.80 20.23
CA PRO A 34 -1.90 10.25 20.12
C PRO A 34 -0.52 10.92 20.03
N ALA A 35 0.49 10.37 20.72
CA ALA A 35 1.85 10.87 20.70
C ALA A 35 2.47 10.75 19.31
N LEU A 36 2.38 9.56 18.67
CA LEU A 36 2.90 9.36 17.33
C LEU A 36 2.13 10.16 16.28
N ARG A 37 0.81 10.31 16.42
CA ARG A 37 0.00 11.20 15.57
C ARG A 37 0.47 12.65 15.64
N LYS A 38 0.74 13.15 16.85
CA LYS A 38 1.28 14.50 17.04
C LYS A 38 2.66 14.63 16.39
N LEU A 39 3.55 13.66 16.62
CA LEU A 39 4.90 13.66 16.07
C LEU A 39 4.89 13.68 14.53
N THR A 40 4.10 12.80 13.91
CA THR A 40 4.01 12.70 12.44
C THR A 40 3.34 13.91 11.80
N CYS A 41 2.39 14.55 12.49
CA CYS A 41 1.82 15.84 12.07
C CYS A 41 2.87 16.97 12.10
N GLU A 42 3.69 17.04 13.15
CA GLU A 42 4.65 18.14 13.35
C GLU A 42 5.98 17.96 12.60
N LYS A 43 6.39 16.71 12.37
CA LYS A 43 7.73 16.37 11.84
C LYS A 43 7.67 15.64 10.49
N GLY A 44 6.48 15.34 10.00
CA GLY A 44 6.28 14.59 8.77
C GLY A 44 6.32 13.07 8.98
N GLN A 45 6.23 12.37 7.87
CA GLN A 45 6.24 10.91 7.79
C GLN A 45 7.58 10.39 7.28
N ASN A 46 7.90 9.13 7.57
CA ASN A 46 9.11 8.46 7.07
C ASN A 46 8.79 6.99 6.72
N PRO A 47 7.97 6.75 5.68
CA PRO A 47 7.58 5.41 5.29
C PRO A 47 8.78 4.61 4.77
N TYR A 48 8.85 3.34 5.13
CA TYR A 48 9.94 2.46 4.71
C TYR A 48 9.63 1.69 3.42
N ALA A 49 8.37 1.65 3.01
CA ALA A 49 7.93 1.00 1.77
C ALA A 49 6.70 1.69 1.18
N ILE A 50 6.58 1.60 -0.14
CA ILE A 50 5.41 1.99 -0.92
C ILE A 50 4.60 0.72 -1.20
N ILE A 51 3.31 0.72 -0.84
CA ILE A 51 2.38 -0.39 -1.12
C ILE A 51 1.33 0.08 -2.11
N ILE A 52 1.35 -0.51 -3.31
CA ILE A 52 0.31 -0.36 -4.32
C ILE A 52 -0.62 -1.55 -4.20
N THR A 53 -1.89 -1.33 -3.87
CA THR A 53 -2.84 -2.44 -3.69
C THR A 53 -4.28 -2.08 -4.04
N CYS A 54 -5.17 -3.06 -3.90
CA CYS A 54 -6.58 -2.93 -4.22
C CYS A 54 -7.32 -2.08 -3.17
N SER A 55 -8.34 -1.34 -3.62
CA SER A 55 -9.31 -0.68 -2.73
C SER A 55 -10.21 -1.65 -1.97
N ASP A 56 -10.10 -2.96 -2.18
CA ASP A 56 -10.85 -4.00 -1.47
C ASP A 56 -10.73 -3.81 0.05
N SER A 57 -11.86 -3.68 0.76
CA SER A 57 -11.89 -3.35 2.18
C SER A 57 -11.30 -4.44 3.08
N ARG A 58 -11.11 -5.66 2.56
CA ARG A 58 -10.45 -6.78 3.26
C ARG A 58 -8.93 -6.67 3.17
N VAL A 59 -8.41 -5.91 2.21
CA VAL A 59 -6.97 -5.72 1.98
C VAL A 59 -6.53 -4.42 2.66
N ILE A 60 -6.07 -4.52 3.90
CA ILE A 60 -5.68 -3.37 4.74
C ILE A 60 -4.17 -3.43 4.97
N PRO A 61 -3.33 -2.78 4.15
CA PRO A 61 -1.86 -2.91 4.19
C PRO A 61 -1.25 -2.70 5.57
N GLU A 62 -1.69 -1.67 6.29
CA GLU A 62 -1.18 -1.32 7.60
C GLU A 62 -1.44 -2.43 8.62
N SER A 63 -2.61 -3.07 8.56
CA SER A 63 -2.91 -4.24 9.40
C SER A 63 -2.17 -5.48 8.93
N ILE A 64 -2.21 -5.77 7.61
CA ILE A 64 -1.57 -6.94 6.99
C ILE A 64 -0.07 -6.96 7.26
N PHE A 65 0.59 -5.81 7.32
CA PHE A 65 2.01 -5.69 7.60
C PHE A 65 2.32 -5.20 9.02
N SER A 66 1.32 -5.18 9.93
CA SER A 66 1.50 -4.76 11.32
C SER A 66 2.19 -3.40 11.48
N ALA A 67 1.92 -2.47 10.56
CA ALA A 67 2.56 -1.16 10.46
C ALA A 67 1.73 -0.09 11.19
N GLY A 68 2.45 0.85 11.80
CA GLY A 68 1.91 2.04 12.46
C GLY A 68 1.82 3.26 11.55
N ILE A 69 1.49 4.40 12.14
CA ILE A 69 1.34 5.67 11.41
C ILE A 69 2.68 6.14 10.86
N GLY A 70 2.69 6.49 9.57
CA GLY A 70 3.85 7.04 8.89
C GLY A 70 4.87 6.00 8.43
N GLU A 71 4.57 4.70 8.60
CA GLU A 71 5.48 3.61 8.27
C GLU A 71 5.32 3.07 6.84
N LEU A 72 4.14 3.18 6.25
CA LEU A 72 3.86 2.78 4.85
C LEU A 72 3.33 3.97 4.05
N PHE A 73 3.71 4.06 2.79
CA PHE A 73 3.09 4.93 1.81
C PHE A 73 2.14 4.11 0.94
N VAL A 74 0.83 4.31 1.08
CA VAL A 74 -0.17 3.37 0.56
C VAL A 74 -0.97 4.01 -0.58
N ILE A 75 -0.97 3.37 -1.74
CA ILE A 75 -1.71 3.78 -2.94
C ILE A 75 -2.75 2.70 -3.24
N ARG A 76 -4.04 3.07 -3.30
CA ARG A 76 -5.14 2.11 -3.44
C ARG A 76 -6.13 2.51 -4.53
N VAL A 77 -6.31 1.62 -5.50
CA VAL A 77 -7.35 1.68 -6.54
C VAL A 77 -7.92 0.28 -6.72
N ALA A 78 -9.20 0.12 -7.09
CA ALA A 78 -9.75 -1.21 -7.33
C ALA A 78 -8.95 -1.94 -8.43
N GLY A 79 -8.58 -3.20 -8.16
CA GLY A 79 -7.71 -3.99 -9.03
C GLY A 79 -6.26 -3.53 -9.09
N ASN A 80 -5.84 -2.60 -8.22
CA ASN A 80 -4.48 -2.04 -8.16
C ASN A 80 -3.93 -1.60 -9.53
N ILE A 81 -4.82 -1.10 -10.39
CA ILE A 81 -4.44 -0.46 -11.66
C ILE A 81 -3.62 0.81 -11.39
N ILE A 82 -2.78 1.16 -12.36
CA ILE A 82 -1.86 2.29 -12.28
C ILE A 82 -2.12 3.21 -13.47
N ASP A 83 -2.29 4.49 -13.17
CA ASP A 83 -2.32 5.61 -14.11
C ASP A 83 -1.34 6.71 -13.62
N ASP A 84 -1.25 7.82 -14.34
CA ASP A 84 -0.31 8.91 -14.10
C ASP A 84 -0.34 9.42 -12.64
N HIS A 85 -1.52 9.45 -12.01
CA HIS A 85 -1.66 9.86 -10.62
C HIS A 85 -0.97 8.91 -9.62
N GLN A 86 -1.05 7.60 -9.85
CA GLN A 86 -0.40 6.61 -8.97
C GLN A 86 1.10 6.54 -9.23
N ILE A 87 1.54 6.72 -10.49
CA ILE A 87 2.96 6.84 -10.82
C ILE A 87 3.56 8.05 -10.11
N GLY A 88 2.95 9.24 -10.27
CA GLY A 88 3.42 10.45 -9.61
C GLY A 88 3.42 10.35 -8.08
N SER A 89 2.47 9.62 -7.50
CA SER A 89 2.46 9.34 -6.05
C SER A 89 3.61 8.40 -5.63
N THR A 90 3.97 7.45 -6.49
CA THR A 90 5.10 6.54 -6.27
C THR A 90 6.42 7.30 -6.36
N GLU A 91 6.61 8.12 -7.39
CA GLU A 91 7.78 9.00 -7.55
C GLU A 91 7.93 9.97 -6.37
N TYR A 92 6.81 10.52 -5.89
CA TYR A 92 6.84 11.38 -4.71
C TYR A 92 7.41 10.65 -3.49
N ALA A 93 6.97 9.41 -3.25
CA ALA A 93 7.43 8.63 -2.11
C ALA A 93 8.88 8.13 -2.28
N THR A 94 9.34 7.83 -3.49
CA THR A 94 10.75 7.47 -3.73
C THR A 94 11.65 8.70 -3.55
N ASP A 95 11.31 9.82 -4.18
CA ASP A 95 12.23 10.94 -4.34
C ASP A 95 12.18 11.91 -3.16
N HIS A 96 11.00 12.12 -2.57
CA HIS A 96 10.83 13.05 -1.45
C HIS A 96 10.83 12.37 -0.08
N LEU A 97 10.38 11.11 0.01
CA LEU A 97 10.32 10.38 1.29
C LEU A 97 11.43 9.33 1.44
N GLY A 98 12.16 9.01 0.36
CA GLY A 98 13.28 8.07 0.41
C GLY A 98 12.88 6.60 0.53
N CYS A 99 11.67 6.23 0.12
CA CYS A 99 11.25 4.83 0.09
C CYS A 99 12.08 4.05 -0.94
N ASN A 100 12.72 2.96 -0.50
CA ASN A 100 13.57 2.13 -1.36
C ASN A 100 12.88 0.85 -1.87
N LEU A 101 11.64 0.58 -1.45
CA LEU A 101 10.88 -0.60 -1.82
C LEU A 101 9.48 -0.22 -2.31
N VAL A 102 9.12 -0.69 -3.50
CA VAL A 102 7.74 -0.67 -4.01
C VAL A 102 7.23 -2.11 -4.03
N VAL A 103 6.07 -2.34 -3.42
CA VAL A 103 5.36 -3.63 -3.46
C VAL A 103 4.03 -3.44 -4.18
N VAL A 104 3.86 -4.17 -5.28
CA VAL A 104 2.55 -4.33 -5.93
C VAL A 104 1.88 -5.55 -5.32
N MET A 105 0.84 -5.32 -4.52
CA MET A 105 0.15 -6.35 -3.74
C MET A 105 -1.25 -6.61 -4.30
N GLY A 106 -1.39 -7.71 -5.03
CA GLY A 106 -2.68 -8.27 -5.43
C GLY A 106 -3.34 -9.07 -4.29
N HIS A 107 -4.53 -9.58 -4.55
CA HIS A 107 -5.25 -10.48 -3.65
C HIS A 107 -6.16 -11.43 -4.43
N ASP A 108 -6.52 -12.54 -3.80
CA ASP A 108 -7.47 -13.50 -4.34
C ASP A 108 -8.90 -12.94 -4.35
N HIS A 109 -9.75 -13.50 -5.22
CA HIS A 109 -11.16 -13.10 -5.35
C HIS A 109 -11.35 -11.58 -5.53
N CYS A 110 -10.51 -10.95 -6.35
CA CYS A 110 -10.58 -9.53 -6.65
C CYS A 110 -11.78 -9.20 -7.55
N GLY A 111 -12.70 -8.37 -7.06
CA GLY A 111 -13.90 -8.00 -7.81
C GLY A 111 -13.62 -7.23 -9.10
N ALA A 112 -12.54 -6.44 -9.16
CA ALA A 112 -12.16 -5.74 -10.39
C ALA A 112 -11.65 -6.70 -11.48
N VAL A 113 -10.89 -7.74 -11.07
CA VAL A 113 -10.42 -8.80 -11.97
C VAL A 113 -11.59 -9.67 -12.42
N ASP A 114 -12.49 -10.05 -11.51
CA ASP A 114 -13.70 -10.79 -11.87
C ASP A 114 -14.56 -10.00 -12.86
N ALA A 115 -14.83 -8.71 -12.58
CA ALA A 115 -15.55 -7.81 -13.47
C ALA A 115 -14.91 -7.70 -14.86
N ALA A 116 -13.58 -7.70 -14.94
CA ALA A 116 -12.86 -7.64 -16.20
C ALA A 116 -13.01 -8.94 -17.02
N ILE A 117 -12.99 -10.11 -16.38
CA ILE A 117 -12.97 -11.40 -17.08
C ILE A 117 -14.38 -11.90 -17.41
N ASN A 118 -15.32 -11.77 -16.46
CA ASN A 118 -16.59 -12.51 -16.49
C ASN A 118 -17.83 -11.64 -16.76
N HIS A 119 -17.68 -10.32 -16.86
CA HIS A 119 -18.80 -9.40 -16.95
C HIS A 119 -18.61 -8.36 -18.08
N GLU A 120 -19.67 -7.63 -18.38
CA GLU A 120 -19.68 -6.50 -19.31
C GLU A 120 -19.90 -5.18 -18.56
N PRO A 121 -18.85 -4.64 -17.94
CA PRO A 121 -18.93 -3.41 -17.14
C PRO A 121 -19.21 -2.18 -18.01
N SER A 122 -19.86 -1.19 -17.41
CA SER A 122 -20.22 0.07 -18.06
C SER A 122 -19.84 1.28 -17.20
N GLY A 123 -19.91 2.48 -17.79
CA GLY A 123 -19.58 3.73 -17.11
C GLY A 123 -18.12 3.78 -16.65
N TYR A 124 -17.88 4.40 -15.49
CA TYR A 124 -16.52 4.61 -14.98
C TYR A 124 -15.78 3.33 -14.58
N ILE A 125 -16.49 2.21 -14.38
CA ILE A 125 -15.87 0.92 -14.09
C ILE A 125 -14.97 0.47 -15.25
N LYS A 126 -15.28 0.88 -16.48
CA LYS A 126 -14.47 0.56 -17.67
C LYS A 126 -13.05 1.11 -17.60
N TYR A 127 -12.82 2.24 -16.93
CA TYR A 127 -11.45 2.75 -16.73
C TYR A 127 -10.58 1.82 -15.90
N ILE A 128 -11.20 0.90 -15.15
CA ILE A 128 -10.49 -0.11 -14.35
C ILE A 128 -10.39 -1.41 -15.15
N THR A 129 -11.53 -1.91 -15.64
CA THR A 129 -11.58 -3.23 -16.27
C THR A 129 -10.90 -3.28 -17.63
N ASP A 130 -10.92 -2.17 -18.39
CA ASP A 130 -10.24 -2.12 -19.69
C ASP A 130 -8.71 -2.09 -19.50
N GLU A 131 -8.18 -1.49 -18.43
CA GLU A 131 -6.76 -1.55 -18.10
C GLU A 131 -6.36 -2.96 -17.64
N ILE A 132 -7.18 -3.61 -16.79
CA ILE A 132 -6.94 -5.00 -16.36
C ILE A 132 -6.92 -5.96 -17.56
N ARG A 133 -7.77 -5.75 -18.56
CA ARG A 133 -7.82 -6.58 -19.78
C ARG A 133 -6.61 -6.41 -20.71
N LYS A 134 -5.87 -5.30 -20.58
CA LYS A 134 -4.68 -5.01 -21.40
C LYS A 134 -3.41 -5.64 -20.83
N ALA A 135 -3.39 -5.95 -19.53
CA ALA A 135 -2.25 -6.54 -18.83
C ALA A 135 -2.02 -8.00 -19.22
#